data_AF-A0A356J080-F1
#
_entry.id   AF-A0A356J080-F1
#
_cell.length_a   1.000
_cell.length_b   1.000
_cell.length_c   1.000
_cell.angle_alpha   90.00
_cell.angle_beta   90.00
_cell.angle_gamma   90.00
#
_symmetry.space_group_name_H-M   'P 1'
#
loop_
_entity.id
_entity.type
_entity.pdbx_description
1 polymer ?
#
loop_
_entity_poly.entity_id
_entity_poly.type
_entity_poly.pdbx_seq_one_letter_code
_entity_poly.pdbx_strand_id
1 'polypeptide(L)' 'MNSKWTLSIFLGFLALLIIAQNAGVMQFRFLFWHLSASRIIFLTLVFSLGLILGFLWGRRPRRRS' A
#
# COMPACT_ATOMS: atom_id res chain seq x y z
N MET A 1 24.80 5.71 -21.70
CA MET A 1 24.33 4.61 -20.83
C MET A 1 23.02 4.09 -21.42
N ASN A 2 22.86 2.78 -21.59
CA ASN A 2 21.72 2.23 -22.31
C ASN A 2 20.44 2.39 -21.47
N SER A 3 19.42 3.10 -21.96
CA SER A 3 18.24 3.55 -21.16
C SER A 3 17.55 2.42 -20.39
N LYS A 4 17.57 1.20 -20.94
CA LYS A 4 17.01 0.00 -20.31
C LYS A 4 17.71 -0.35 -18.99
N TRP A 5 19.04 -0.22 -18.95
CA TRP A 5 19.83 -0.51 -17.76
C TRP A 5 19.66 0.57 -16.69
N THR A 6 19.60 1.84 -17.10
CA THR A 6 19.34 2.96 -16.18
C THR A 6 17.97 2.81 -15.51
N LEU A 7 16.94 2.48 -16.28
CA LEU A 7 15.60 2.25 -15.74
C LEU A 7 15.58 1.06 -14.77
N SER A 8 16.24 -0.05 -15.12
CA SER A 8 16.26 -1.25 -14.28
C SER A 8 16.97 -1.01 -12.94
N ILE A 9 18.11 -0.31 -12.96
CA ILE A 9 18.84 0.06 -11.73
C ILE A 9 18.00 1.01 -10.86
N PHE A 10 17.34 1.99 -11.47
CA PHE A 10 16.47 2.91 -10.76
C PHE A 10 15.29 2.19 -10.09
N LEU A 11 14.62 1.27 -10.79
CA LEU A 11 13.52 0.48 -10.22
C LEU A 11 14.01 -0.44 -9.10
N GLY A 12 15.16 -1.09 -9.27
CA GLY A 12 15.74 -1.95 -8.23
C GLY A 12 16.07 -1.18 -6.96
N PHE A 13 16.65 0.02 -7.10
CA PHE A 13 16.94 0.90 -5.97
C PHE A 13 15.66 1.37 -5.27
N LEU A 14 14.64 1.74 -6.04
CA LEU A 14 13.34 2.16 -5.50
C LEU A 14 12.65 1.02 -4.72
N ALA A 15 12.70 -0.21 -5.25
CA ALA A 15 12.16 -1.38 -4.58
C ALA A 15 12.85 -1.66 -3.23
N LEU A 16 14.19 -1.58 -3.19
CA LEU A 16 14.96 -1.72 -1.96
C LEU A 16 14.59 -0.66 -0.92
N LEU A 17 14.44 0.60 -1.33
CA LEU A 17 14.00 1.67 -0.44
C LEU A 17 12.61 1.42 0.13
N ILE A 18 11.67 0.98 -0.70
CA ILE A 18 10.31 0.65 -0.25
C ILE A 18 10.36 -0.47 0.79
N ILE A 19 11.13 -1.53 0.55
CA ILE A 19 11.28 -2.63 1.51
C ILE A 19 11.92 -2.12 2.80
N ALA A 20 13.04 -1.39 2.73
CA ALA A 20 13.77 -0.92 3.91
C ALA A 20 12.93 0.03 4.78
N GLN A 21 12.19 0.96 4.17
CA GLN A 21 11.33 1.90 4.91
C GLN A 21 10.10 1.21 5.53
N ASN A 22 9.62 0.13 4.90
CA ASN A 22 8.42 -0.60 5.35
C ASN A 22 8.74 -1.88 6.13
N ALA A 23 10.02 -2.24 6.29
CA ALA A 23 10.50 -3.32 7.16
C ALA A 23 10.39 -2.97 8.65
N GLY A 24 10.25 -1.69 8.98
CA GLY A 24 9.99 -1.24 10.34
C GLY A 24 8.65 -1.73 10.86
N VAL A 25 8.65 -2.29 12.07
CA VAL A 25 7.42 -2.60 12.83
C VAL A 25 6.77 -1.28 13.24
N MET A 26 5.53 -1.05 12.80
CA MET A 26 4.75 0.09 13.23
C MET A 26 4.01 -0.28 14.50
N GLN A 27 4.07 0.60 15.51
CA GLN A 27 3.27 0.45 16.71
C GLN A 27 2.02 1.33 16.58
N PHE A 28 0.86 0.68 16.54
CA PHE A 28 -0.43 1.33 16.66
C PHE A 28 -0.91 1.22 18.10
N ARG A 29 -1.34 2.35 18.66
CA ARG A 29 -1.94 2.38 19.99
C ARG A 29 -3.37 2.88 19.87
N PHE A 30 -4.33 2.02 20.19
CA PHE A 30 -5.75 2.35 20.15
C PHE A 30 -6.36 2.21 21.55
N LEU A 31 -6.67 3.34 22.19
CA LEU A 31 -7.12 3.44 23.58
C LEU A 31 -6.16 2.78 24.59
N PHE A 32 -6.28 1.46 24.80
CA PHE A 32 -5.45 0.65 25.71
C PHE A 32 -4.71 -0.49 24.99
N TRP A 33 -4.98 -0.69 23.69
CA TRP A 33 -4.46 -1.81 22.91
C TRP A 33 -3.20 -1.37 22.15
N HIS A 34 -2.13 -2.15 22.33
CA HIS A 34 -0.89 -2.02 21.57
C HIS A 34 -0.86 -3.09 20.48
N LEU A 35 -0.89 -2.64 19.22
CA LEU A 35 -0.78 -3.48 18.05
C LEU A 35 0.57 -3.21 17.38
N SER A 36 1.42 -4.23 17.27
CA SER A 36 2.68 -4.16 16.54
C SER A 36 2.58 -5.00 15.29
N ALA A 37 2.62 -4.35 14.13
CA ALA A 37 2.57 -5.03 12.82
C ALA A 37 3.55 -4.38 11.85
N SER A 38 3.99 -5.11 10.83
CA SER A 38 4.82 -4.50 9.77
C SER A 38 3.99 -3.47 9.00
N ARG A 39 4.62 -2.34 8.63
CA ARG A 39 3.95 -1.27 7.86
C ARG A 39 3.33 -1.78 6.58
N ILE A 40 3.99 -2.76 5.94
CA ILE A 40 3.53 -3.37 4.70
C ILE A 40 2.19 -4.09 4.86
N ILE A 41 1.95 -4.78 5.98
CA ILE A 41 0.67 -5.44 6.25
C ILE A 41 -0.43 -4.39 6.40
N PHE A 42 -0.15 -3.32 7.15
CA PHE A 42 -1.12 -2.24 7.37
C PHE A 42 -1.48 -1.51 6.07
N LEU A 43 -0.47 -1.12 5.27
CA LEU A 43 -0.69 -0.47 3.98
C LEU A 43 -1.52 -1.34 3.03
N THR A 44 -1.24 -2.65 3.00
CA THR A 44 -2.00 -3.61 2.19
C THR A 44 -3.47 -3.67 2.65
N LEU A 45 -3.71 -3.78 3.96
CA LEU A 45 -5.06 -3.82 4.53
C LEU A 45 -5.87 -2.56 4.22
N VAL A 46 -5.28 -1.37 4.42
CA VAL A 46 -5.96 -0.09 4.14
C VAL A 46 -6.28 0.05 2.65
N PHE A 47 -5.35 -0.35 1.78
CA PHE A 47 -5.57 -0.33 0.34
C PHE A 47 -6.69 -1.27 -0.09
N SER A 48 -6.69 -2.51 0.41
CA SER A 48 -7.76 -3.48 0.15
C SER A 48 -9.12 -2.99 0.65
N LEU A 49 -9.18 -2.38 1.84
CA LEU A 49 -10.39 -1.75 2.36
C LEU A 49 -10.91 -0.65 1.43
N GLY A 50 -10.02 0.23 0.95
CA GLY A 50 -10.37 1.27 -0.02
C GLY A 50 -10.96 0.70 -1.31
N LEU A 51 -10.37 -0.36 -1.86
CA LEU A 51 -10.89 -1.05 -3.05
C LEU A 51 -12.27 -1.67 -2.82
N ILE A 52 -12.46 -2.36 -1.69
CA ILE A 52 -13.74 -2.99 -1.34
C ILE A 52 -14.81 -1.92 -1.18
N LEU A 53 -14.54 -0.85 -0.41
CA LEU A 53 -15.47 0.25 -0.21
C LEU A 53 -15.80 0.96 -1.51
N GLY A 54 -14.80 1.26 -2.34
CA GLY A 54 -14.99 1.88 -3.64
C GLY A 54 -15.81 1.01 -4.59
N PHE A 55 -15.58 -0.30 -4.60
CA PHE A 55 -16.37 -1.25 -5.38
C PHE A 55 -17.81 -1.34 -4.90
N LEU A 56 -18.05 -1.41 -3.59
CA LEU A 56 -19.40 -1.42 -3.02
C LEU A 56 -20.15 -0.11 -3.30
N TRP A 57 -19.47 1.03 -3.21
CA TRP A 57 -20.07 2.34 -3.46
C TRP A 57 -20.29 2.64 -4.96
N GLY A 58 -19.42 2.12 -5.82
CA GLY A 58 -19.49 2.24 -7.27
C GLY A 58 -20.63 1.43 -7.91
N ARG A 59 -21.26 0.50 -7.17
CA ARG A 59 -22.45 -0.25 -7.60
C ARG A 59 -23.74 0.58 -7.62
N ARG A 60 -23.67 1.91 -7.73
CA ARG A 60 -24.87 2.67 -8.07
C ARG A 60 -25.27 2.29 -9.50
N PRO A 61 -26.48 1.76 -9.73
CA PRO A 61 -26.92 1.45 -11.07
C PRO A 61 -26.87 2.74 -11.87
N ARG A 62 -26.09 2.75 -12.94
CA ARG A 62 -26.11 3.83 -13.93
C ARG A 62 -27.54 3.90 -14.46
N ARG A 63 -28.37 4.77 -13.88
CA ARG A 63 -29.65 5.14 -14.47
C ARG A 63 -29.31 5.70 -15.85
N ARG A 64 -29.50 4.88 -16.89
CA ARG A 64 -29.67 5.37 -18.26
C ARG A 64 -30.94 6.21 -18.21
N SER A 65 -30.76 7.52 -18.11
CA SER A 65 -31.75 8.48 -18.57
C SER A 65 -31.60 8.65 -20.07
#